data_AF-A0A093RU23-F1
#
_entry.id   AF-A0A093RU23-F1
#
_cell.length_a   1.000
_cell.length_b   1.000
_cell.length_c   1.000
_cell.angle_alpha   90.00
_cell.angle_beta   90.00
_cell.angle_gamma   90.00
#
_symmetry.space_group_name_H-M   'P 1'
#
loop_
_entity.id
_entity.type
_entity.pdbx_description
1 polymer ?
#
loop_
_entity_poly.entity_id
_entity_poly.type
_entity_poly.pdbx_seq_one_letter_code
_entity_poly.pdbx_strand_id
1 'polypeptide(L)'
;TVDLELETQIELLRETKRKYESVLQLARALTAHLYSLVQTQHALGDAFADLSQKSPELQEEFGYNAETQKLLCKNGETLLGAVNFFVSSINTLVNKTMEDTLMTVKQYETARLEYDAYRTDLAEL
;
A
#
# COMPACT_ATOMS: atom_id res chain seq x y z
N THR A 1 31.96 -21.19 0.69
CA THR A 1 31.67 -21.35 2.15
C THR A 1 30.26 -20.88 2.40
N VAL A 2 29.31 -21.77 2.72
CA VAL A 2 27.88 -21.42 2.80
C VAL A 2 27.44 -21.34 4.25
N ASP A 3 26.90 -20.19 4.65
CA ASP A 3 26.15 -20.02 5.89
C ASP A 3 24.66 -20.25 5.59
N LEU A 4 24.20 -21.47 5.87
CA LEU A 4 22.84 -21.91 5.56
C LEU A 4 21.77 -21.15 6.38
N GLU A 5 22.13 -20.70 7.57
CA GLU A 5 21.21 -19.93 8.42
C GLU A 5 20.98 -18.55 7.80
N LEU A 6 22.05 -17.87 7.41
CA LEU A 6 21.97 -16.57 6.77
C LEU A 6 21.23 -16.62 5.42
N GLU A 7 21.48 -17.63 4.59
CA GLU A 7 20.74 -17.82 3.33
C GLU A 7 19.23 -17.98 3.57
N THR A 8 18.86 -18.76 4.58
CA THR A 8 17.45 -18.95 4.95
C THR A 8 16.80 -17.63 5.38
N GLN A 9 17.51 -16.81 6.15
CA GLN A 9 17.02 -15.49 6.58
C GLN A 9 16.89 -14.51 5.41
N ILE A 10 17.82 -14.54 4.44
CA ILE A 10 17.76 -13.73 3.22
C ILE A 10 16.53 -14.10 2.38
N GLU A 11 16.26 -15.39 2.18
CA GLU A 11 15.08 -15.83 1.44
C GLU A 11 13.77 -15.42 2.15
N LEU A 12 13.72 -15.54 3.47
CA LEU A 12 12.58 -15.06 4.25
C LEU A 12 12.38 -13.54 4.09
N LEU A 13 13.45 -12.75 4.07
CA LEU A 13 13.38 -11.30 3.83
C LEU A 13 12.82 -11.00 2.43
N ARG A 14 13.31 -11.69 1.39
CA ARG A 14 12.84 -11.54 0.01
C ARG A 14 11.36 -11.90 -0.11
N GLU A 15 10.93 -12.99 0.50
CA GLU A 15 9.52 -13.39 0.52
C GLU A 15 8.65 -12.37 1.26
N THR A 16 9.10 -11.90 2.40
CA THR A 16 8.40 -10.90 3.22
C THR A 16 8.25 -9.58 2.46
N LYS A 17 9.28 -9.12 1.75
CA LYS A 17 9.20 -7.95 0.87
C LYS A 17 8.11 -8.11 -0.19
N ARG A 18 8.07 -9.25 -0.90
CA ARG A 18 7.03 -9.53 -1.92
C ARG A 18 5.61 -9.50 -1.34
N LYS A 19 5.42 -10.04 -0.13
CA LYS A 19 4.13 -9.98 0.58
C LYS A 19 3.72 -8.53 0.87
N TYR A 20 4.64 -7.71 1.37
CA TYR A 20 4.35 -6.30 1.62
C TYR A 20 4.12 -5.49 0.34
N GLU A 21 4.80 -5.80 -0.76
CA GLU A 21 4.53 -5.19 -2.08
C GLU A 21 3.11 -5.50 -2.55
N SER A 22 2.64 -6.74 -2.39
CA SER A 22 1.26 -7.14 -2.69
C SER A 22 0.24 -6.38 -1.83
N VAL A 23 0.48 -6.28 -0.51
CA VAL A 23 -0.37 -5.49 0.40
C VAL A 23 -0.38 -4.01 0.00
N LEU A 24 0.77 -3.45 -0.37
CA LEU A 24 0.89 -2.06 -0.83
C LEU A 24 0.10 -1.82 -2.12
N GLN A 25 0.14 -2.77 -3.06
CA GLN A 25 -0.65 -2.71 -4.30
C GLN A 25 -2.15 -2.71 -4.01
N LEU A 26 -2.61 -3.63 -3.15
CA LEU A 26 -4.01 -3.71 -2.76
C LEU A 26 -4.48 -2.44 -2.02
N ALA A 27 -3.65 -1.90 -1.13
CA ALA A 27 -3.95 -0.66 -0.41
C ALA A 27 -4.07 0.54 -1.36
N ARG A 28 -3.21 0.64 -2.38
CA ARG A 28 -3.32 1.67 -3.43
C ARG A 28 -4.61 1.54 -4.23
N ALA A 29 -4.98 0.32 -4.61
CA ALA A 29 -6.24 0.06 -5.30
C ALA A 29 -7.44 0.45 -4.42
N LEU A 30 -7.40 0.09 -3.13
CA LEU A 30 -8.43 0.47 -2.16
C LEU A 30 -8.55 2.00 -2.04
N THR A 31 -7.44 2.73 -1.94
CA THR A 31 -7.44 4.20 -1.92
C THR A 31 -8.12 4.78 -3.17
N ALA A 32 -7.80 4.26 -4.35
CA ALA A 32 -8.38 4.76 -5.61
C ALA A 32 -9.90 4.49 -5.69
N HIS A 33 -10.33 3.30 -5.25
CA HIS A 33 -11.75 2.97 -5.18
C HIS A 33 -12.48 3.84 -4.16
N LEU A 34 -11.91 4.03 -2.97
CA LEU A 34 -12.50 4.86 -1.92
C LEU A 34 -12.61 6.33 -2.36
N TYR A 35 -11.60 6.86 -3.04
CA TYR A 35 -11.65 8.20 -3.61
C TYR A 35 -12.81 8.34 -4.60
N SER A 36 -12.94 7.38 -5.53
CA SER A 36 -14.02 7.38 -6.53
C SER A 36 -15.41 7.27 -5.89
N LEU A 37 -15.52 6.46 -4.83
CA LEU A 37 -16.74 6.33 -4.04
C LEU A 37 -17.12 7.66 -3.39
N VAL A 38 -16.19 8.33 -2.70
CA VAL A 38 -16.44 9.61 -2.03
C VAL A 38 -16.86 10.69 -3.02
N GLN A 39 -16.23 10.78 -4.19
CA GLN A 39 -16.64 11.72 -5.24
C GLN A 39 -18.07 11.46 -5.72
N THR A 40 -18.44 10.18 -5.89
CA THR A 40 -19.80 9.79 -6.28
C THR A 40 -20.82 10.10 -5.18
N GLN A 41 -20.46 9.88 -3.92
CA GLN A 41 -21.30 10.23 -2.78
C GLN A 41 -21.56 11.74 -2.70
N HIS A 42 -20.57 12.58 -3.03
CA HIS A 42 -20.75 14.03 -3.07
C HIS A 42 -21.78 14.43 -4.13
N ALA A 43 -21.58 13.95 -5.37
CA ALA A 43 -22.51 14.24 -6.47
C ALA A 43 -23.93 13.73 -6.18
N LEU A 44 -24.04 12.55 -5.57
CA LEU A 44 -25.34 11.97 -5.20
C LEU A 44 -26.00 12.75 -4.06
N GLY A 45 -25.23 13.21 -3.08
CA GLY A 45 -25.71 14.08 -1.99
C GLY A 45 -26.26 15.41 -2.52
N ASP A 46 -25.58 16.03 -3.48
CA ASP A 46 -26.04 17.26 -4.14
C ASP A 46 -27.32 17.03 -4.94
N ALA A 47 -27.42 15.92 -5.68
CA ALA A 47 -28.61 15.56 -6.43
C ALA A 47 -29.82 15.33 -5.50
N PHE A 48 -29.64 14.65 -4.37
CA PHE A 48 -30.70 14.48 -3.37
C PHE A 48 -31.09 15.81 -2.72
N ALA A 49 -30.14 16.70 -2.45
CA ALA A 49 -30.45 18.03 -1.90
C ALA A 49 -31.29 18.86 -2.88
N ASP A 50 -30.97 18.82 -4.18
CA ASP A 50 -31.73 19.50 -5.24
C ASP A 50 -33.16 18.94 -5.36
N LEU A 51 -33.31 17.62 -5.35
CA LEU A 51 -34.62 16.97 -5.38
C LEU A 51 -35.46 17.28 -4.14
N SER A 52 -34.85 17.29 -2.95
CA SER A 52 -35.52 17.67 -1.70
C SER A 52 -36.12 19.08 -1.78
N GLN A 53 -35.41 20.03 -2.41
CA GLN A 53 -35.89 21.41 -2.57
C GLN A 53 -37.00 21.55 -3.62
N LYS A 54 -37.01 20.68 -4.64
CA LYS A 54 -37.92 20.77 -5.79
C LYS A 54 -39.16 19.89 -5.69
N SER A 55 -39.16 18.91 -4.80
CA SER A 55 -40.26 17.94 -4.62
C SER A 55 -40.78 17.98 -3.18
N PRO A 56 -41.69 18.92 -2.84
CA PRO A 56 -42.24 19.06 -1.49
C PRO A 56 -42.86 17.77 -0.93
N GLU A 57 -43.47 16.96 -1.80
CA GLU A 57 -44.08 15.67 -1.46
C GLU A 57 -43.07 14.59 -1.03
N LEU A 58 -41.78 14.76 -1.30
CA LEU A 58 -40.69 13.83 -0.95
C LEU A 58 -39.51 14.54 -0.28
N GLN A 59 -39.77 15.72 0.28
CA GLN A 59 -38.73 16.61 0.79
C GLN A 59 -37.92 15.93 1.91
N GLU A 60 -38.59 15.23 2.83
CA GLU A 60 -37.96 14.62 4.00
C GLU A 60 -37.08 13.43 3.60
N GLU A 61 -37.56 12.59 2.69
CA GLU A 61 -36.90 11.39 2.20
C GLU A 61 -35.63 11.74 1.41
N PHE A 62 -35.73 12.71 0.49
CA PHE A 62 -34.57 13.21 -0.23
C PHE A 62 -33.62 13.98 0.68
N GLY A 63 -34.14 14.78 1.63
CA GLY A 63 -33.34 15.54 2.58
C GLY A 63 -32.51 14.63 3.48
N TYR A 64 -33.12 13.59 4.04
CA TYR A 64 -32.43 12.58 4.87
C TYR A 64 -31.33 11.86 4.09
N ASN A 65 -31.62 11.46 2.84
CA ASN A 65 -30.64 10.80 1.98
C ASN A 65 -29.48 11.73 1.60
N ALA A 66 -29.76 13.01 1.33
CA ALA A 66 -28.72 14.01 1.05
C ALA A 66 -27.75 14.16 2.23
N GLU A 67 -28.28 14.34 3.45
CA GLU A 67 -27.47 14.49 4.65
C GLU A 67 -26.67 13.21 4.97
N THR A 68 -27.26 12.04 4.73
CA THR A 68 -26.55 10.76 4.88
C THR A 68 -25.36 10.68 3.92
N GLN A 69 -25.52 11.05 2.65
CA GLN A 69 -24.41 11.04 1.69
C GLN A 69 -23.31 12.04 2.05
N LYS A 70 -23.68 13.26 2.49
CA LYS A 70 -22.70 14.25 2.96
C LYS A 70 -21.91 13.76 4.18
N LEU A 71 -22.58 13.10 5.13
CA LEU A 71 -21.93 12.51 6.30
C LEU A 71 -20.95 11.39 5.89
N LEU A 72 -21.37 10.52 4.98
CA LEU A 72 -20.51 9.46 4.44
C LEU A 72 -19.29 10.04 3.70
N CYS A 73 -19.44 11.13 2.94
CA CYS A 73 -18.32 11.81 2.29
C CYS A 73 -17.28 12.28 3.29
N LYS A 74 -17.71 13.03 4.33
CA LYS A 74 -16.81 13.57 5.36
C LYS A 74 -16.05 12.46 6.09
N ASN A 75 -16.73 11.36 6.42
CA ASN A 75 -16.10 10.20 7.04
C ASN A 75 -15.15 9.48 6.06
N GLY A 76 -15.55 9.39 4.79
CA GLY A 76 -14.75 8.81 3.72
C GLY A 76 -13.46 9.58 3.46
N GLU A 77 -13.47 10.91 3.49
CA GLU A 77 -12.27 11.76 3.38
C GLU A 77 -11.27 11.50 4.52
N THR A 78 -11.78 11.37 5.75
CA THR A 78 -10.95 11.05 6.93
C THR A 78 -10.32 9.66 6.77
N LEU A 79 -11.10 8.67 6.35
CA LEU A 79 -10.60 7.32 6.08
C LEU A 79 -9.57 7.32 4.94
N LEU A 80 -9.82 8.07 3.87
CA LEU A 80 -8.91 8.22 2.74
C LEU A 80 -7.55 8.78 3.19
N GLY A 81 -7.56 9.77 4.08
CA GLY A 81 -6.33 10.29 4.70
C GLY A 81 -5.56 9.19 5.45
N ALA A 82 -6.25 8.38 6.26
CA ALA A 82 -5.64 7.29 7.00
C ALA A 82 -5.05 6.20 6.08
N VAL A 83 -5.76 5.79 5.03
CA VAL A 83 -5.26 4.79 4.07
C VAL A 83 -4.08 5.34 3.28
N ASN A 84 -4.09 6.62 2.87
CA ASN A 84 -2.94 7.26 2.22
C ASN A 84 -1.71 7.28 3.13
N PHE A 85 -1.88 7.60 4.41
CA PHE A 85 -0.79 7.55 5.39
C PHE A 85 -0.22 6.13 5.52
N PHE A 86 -1.08 5.11 5.57
CA PHE A 86 -0.67 3.71 5.58
C PHE A 86 0.13 3.33 4.32
N VAL A 87 -0.38 3.68 3.12
CA VAL A 87 0.31 3.44 1.84
C VAL A 87 1.69 4.09 1.82
N SER A 88 1.81 5.34 2.28
CA SER A 88 3.10 6.05 2.33
C SER A 88 4.10 5.39 3.30
N SER A 89 3.60 4.97 4.46
CA SER A 89 4.40 4.31 5.50
C SER A 89 4.93 2.96 5.01
N ILE A 90 4.07 2.11 4.45
CA ILE A 90 4.47 0.81 3.89
C ILE A 90 5.39 0.99 2.67
N ASN A 91 5.12 1.96 1.81
CA ASN A 91 6.01 2.26 0.69
C ASN A 91 7.42 2.62 1.16
N THR A 92 7.55 3.38 2.25
CA THR A 92 8.84 3.72 2.85
C THR A 92 9.54 2.48 3.40
N LEU A 93 8.82 1.64 4.15
CA LEU A 93 9.37 0.38 4.67
C LEU A 93 9.90 -0.52 3.54
N VAL A 94 9.09 -0.74 2.50
CA VAL A 94 9.40 -1.68 1.41
C VAL A 94 10.48 -1.13 0.48
N ASN A 95 10.33 0.11 0.01
CA ASN A 95 11.17 0.65 -1.07
C ASN A 95 12.37 1.45 -0.57
N LYS A 96 12.50 1.65 0.74
CA LYS A 96 13.70 2.25 1.34
C LYS A 96 14.33 1.31 2.35
N THR A 97 13.63 0.98 3.42
CA THR A 97 14.24 0.23 4.54
C THR A 97 14.61 -1.19 4.15
N MET A 98 13.72 -1.94 3.51
CA MET A 98 14.03 -3.31 3.07
C MET A 98 15.01 -3.32 1.91
N GLU A 99 14.91 -2.34 1.01
CA GLU A 99 15.82 -2.21 -0.14
C GLU A 99 17.27 -1.95 0.31
N ASP A 100 17.48 -1.11 1.33
CA ASP A 100 18.79 -0.84 1.92
C ASP A 100 19.46 -2.12 2.47
N THR A 101 18.70 -2.95 3.19
CA THR A 101 19.18 -4.26 3.65
C THR A 101 19.50 -5.19 2.47
N LEU A 102 18.65 -5.23 1.44
CA LEU A 102 18.87 -6.08 0.27
C LEU A 102 20.08 -5.64 -0.57
N MET A 103 20.39 -4.35 -0.60
CA MET A 103 21.62 -3.84 -1.21
C MET A 103 22.86 -4.37 -0.49
N THR A 104 22.83 -4.43 0.84
CA THR A 104 23.92 -5.02 1.64
C THR A 104 24.03 -6.54 1.41
N VAL A 105 22.89 -7.24 1.32
CA VAL A 105 22.86 -8.67 0.97
C VAL A 105 23.52 -8.93 -0.39
N LYS A 106 23.26 -8.09 -1.40
CA LYS A 106 23.86 -8.23 -2.73
C LYS A 106 25.38 -8.05 -2.69
N GLN A 107 25.88 -7.12 -1.88
CA GLN A 107 27.32 -6.93 -1.66
C GLN A 107 27.94 -8.16 -0.98
N TYR A 108 27.28 -8.70 0.03
CA TYR A 108 27.69 -9.95 0.69
C TYR A 108 27.77 -11.12 -0.31
N GLU A 109 26.75 -11.32 -1.14
CA GLU A 109 26.72 -12.39 -2.15
C GLU A 109 27.87 -12.23 -3.17
N THR A 110 28.17 -11.00 -3.58
CA THR A 110 29.29 -10.69 -4.50
C THR A 110 30.63 -11.04 -3.85
N ALA A 111 30.88 -10.56 -2.63
CA ALA A 111 32.12 -10.85 -1.90
C ALA A 111 32.31 -12.34 -1.64
N ARG A 112 31.22 -13.08 -1.39
CA ARG A 112 31.27 -14.54 -1.22
C ARG A 112 31.69 -15.26 -2.49
N LEU A 113 31.14 -14.85 -3.65
CA LEU A 113 31.53 -15.42 -4.94
C LEU A 113 33.01 -15.17 -5.26
N GLU A 114 33.50 -13.95 -5.02
CA GLU A 114 34.91 -13.62 -5.19
C GLU A 114 35.80 -14.47 -4.27
N TYR A 115 35.43 -14.60 -2.99
CA TYR A 115 36.16 -15.44 -2.04
C TYR A 115 36.24 -16.91 -2.48
N ASP A 116 35.11 -17.49 -2.91
CA ASP A 116 35.07 -18.89 -3.35
C ASP A 116 35.88 -19.11 -4.65
N ALA A 117 35.93 -18.10 -5.54
CA ALA A 117 36.79 -18.13 -6.73
C ALA A 117 38.27 -18.15 -6.35
N TYR A 118 38.74 -17.17 -5.57
CA TYR A 118 40.14 -17.11 -5.12
C TYR A 118 40.57 -18.35 -4.32
N ARG A 119 39.68 -18.90 -3.50
CA ARG A 119 39.96 -20.12 -2.73
C ARG A 119 40.13 -21.33 -3.65
N THR A 120 39.35 -21.41 -4.73
CA THR A 120 39.47 -22.48 -5.73
C THR A 120 40.80 -22.35 -6.47
N ASP A 121 41.14 -21.15 -6.97
CA ASP A 121 42.40 -20.88 -7.65
C ASP A 121 43.61 -21.24 -6.77
N LEU A 122 43.55 -20.96 -5.46
CA LEU A 122 44.62 -21.30 -4.51
C LEU A 122 44.73 -22.81 -4.27
N ALA A 123 43.62 -23.54 -4.31
CA ALA A 123 43.62 -24.99 -4.12
C ALA A 123 44.14 -25.76 -5.35
N GLU A 124 44.20 -25.10 -6.52
CA GLU A 124 44.71 -25.65 -7.78
C GLU A 124 46.22 -25.39 -8.00
N LEU A 125 46.85 -24.58 -7.14
CA LEU A 125 48.31 -24.29 -7.11
C LEU A 125 49.10 -25.34 -6.34
#